data_AF-A0A7J8B4D8-F1
#
_entry.id   AF-A0A7J8B4D8-F1
#
_cell.length_a   1.000
_cell.length_b   1.000
_cell.length_c   1.000
_cell.angle_alpha   90.00
_cell.angle_beta   90.00
_cell.angle_gamma   90.00
#
_symmetry.space_group_name_H-M   'P 1'
#
loop_
_entity.id
_entity.type
_entity.pdbx_description
1 polymer ?
#
loop_
_entity_poly.entity_id
_entity_poly.type
_entity_poly.pdbx_seq_one_letter_code
_entity_poly.pdbx_strand_id
1 'polypeptide(L)'
;MSLGQRLARLAARLQDPHKVARFQRLCGVGAPPSRPAAAAPREGEKAEAPRSGDARGRERRPGACGGPQPPGGGDRNQCPAKPGGGGSGGLGGGAPNGVRNGLAAELGPASARPAGALRRNSLTGEEGELAHVSNWPLYYLFCLGTELGNELFYILFFPFWIWNLDALVGRRLVVIWVLVMYLGQCTKDIVRWPRPASPPVVKLEVFYNSEYSMPSTHAMSGTAIPISIVLLTYGRWQYPLIYGLILIACWCSLVCLSRIYMGMHSILDIIAGFLYTILILAIFYPFVDLIDNFNQTHKYAPLIIIGLHLALGIFSFTLDTWSTSRGDTAEILGSGAGIACGCHVTYNMGLMLDPPLDTLPLVRPPITVTLFGKAMLRILVGMVFVLLARIIMKKLTIPLACKIFNIPCDDVRKARQHMEVELPYRYITYGMVGFSISFVAPYIFSFIGIS
;
A
#
# COMPACT_ATOMS: atom_id res chain seq x y z
N MET A 1 33.04 -20.42 21.58
CA MET A 1 32.06 -19.49 20.98
C MET A 1 31.10 -19.02 22.05
N SER A 2 30.99 -17.71 22.26
CA SER A 2 29.96 -17.14 23.16
C SER A 2 28.56 -17.26 22.54
N LEU A 3 27.52 -17.20 23.38
CA LEU A 3 26.12 -17.22 22.94
C LEU A 3 25.85 -16.10 21.91
N GLY A 4 26.37 -14.89 22.15
CA GLY A 4 26.23 -13.75 21.24
C GLY A 4 26.83 -14.01 19.86
N GLN A 5 27.99 -14.68 19.78
CA GLN A 5 28.58 -15.07 18.49
C GLN A 5 27.73 -16.11 17.75
N ARG A 6 27.04 -17.01 18.46
CA ARG A 6 26.12 -17.98 17.84
C ARG A 6 24.89 -17.28 17.27
N LEU A 7 24.31 -16.36 18.02
CA LEU A 7 23.14 -15.58 17.61
C LEU A 7 23.46 -14.67 16.41
N ALA A 8 24.59 -13.96 16.43
CA ALA A 8 25.01 -13.11 15.32
C ALA A 8 25.20 -13.92 14.02
N ARG A 9 25.83 -15.10 14.10
CA ARG A 9 25.95 -15.98 12.93
C ARG A 9 24.61 -16.49 12.43
N LEU A 10 23.70 -16.84 13.35
CA LEU A 10 22.36 -17.27 12.97
C LEU A 10 21.59 -16.15 12.27
N ALA A 11 21.63 -14.94 12.81
CA ALA A 11 21.01 -13.75 12.22
C ALA A 11 21.56 -13.47 10.81
N ALA A 12 22.89 -13.43 10.65
CA ALA A 12 23.52 -13.26 9.34
C ALA A 12 23.09 -14.35 8.35
N ARG A 13 23.01 -15.61 8.80
CA ARG A 13 22.54 -16.72 7.97
C ARG A 13 21.06 -16.56 7.58
N LEU A 14 20.20 -16.07 8.46
CA LEU A 14 18.76 -15.89 8.19
C LEU A 14 18.47 -14.66 7.32
N GLN A 15 19.36 -13.66 7.35
CA GLN A 15 19.28 -12.46 6.54
C GLN A 15 19.74 -12.67 5.09
N ASP A 16 20.54 -13.72 4.84
CA ASP A 16 21.13 -14.03 3.52
C ASP A 16 20.13 -13.94 2.34
N PRO A 17 20.29 -12.96 1.43
CA PRO A 17 19.43 -12.78 0.25
C PRO A 17 19.41 -14.00 -0.68
N HIS A 18 20.46 -14.83 -0.69
CA HIS A 18 20.48 -16.04 -1.52
C HIS A 18 19.43 -17.06 -1.09
N LYS A 19 19.01 -17.06 0.17
CA LYS A 19 17.92 -17.93 0.64
C LYS A 19 16.57 -17.48 0.08
N VAL A 20 16.34 -16.17 0.03
CA VAL A 20 15.13 -15.59 -0.58
C VAL A 20 15.10 -15.93 -2.06
N ALA A 21 16.20 -15.70 -2.78
CA ALA A 21 16.32 -16.04 -4.20
C ALA A 21 16.21 -17.56 -4.46
N ARG A 22 16.69 -18.41 -3.55
CA ARG A 22 16.50 -19.88 -3.64
C ARG A 22 15.04 -20.26 -3.46
N PHE A 23 14.34 -19.65 -2.51
CA PHE A 23 12.90 -19.86 -2.31
C PHE A 23 12.09 -19.40 -3.53
N GLN A 24 12.40 -18.22 -4.08
CA GLN A 24 11.80 -17.72 -5.32
C GLN A 24 11.98 -18.71 -6.48
N ARG A 25 13.20 -19.21 -6.70
CA ARG A 25 13.47 -20.23 -7.73
C ARG A 25 12.72 -21.53 -7.50
N LEU A 26 12.62 -22.01 -6.26
CA LEU A 26 11.83 -23.18 -5.90
C LEU A 26 10.35 -22.98 -6.28
N CYS A 27 9.84 -21.77 -6.09
CA CYS A 27 8.46 -21.40 -6.44
C CYS A 27 8.31 -20.92 -7.90
N GLY A 28 9.32 -21.10 -8.75
CA GLY A 28 9.24 -20.80 -10.19
C GLY A 28 9.43 -19.32 -10.57
N VAL A 29 10.05 -18.51 -9.71
CA VAL A 29 10.41 -17.12 -10.01
C VAL A 29 11.90 -17.04 -10.34
N GLY A 30 12.24 -16.42 -11.47
CA GLY A 30 13.60 -16.20 -11.91
C GLY A 30 13.80 -14.80 -12.49
N ALA A 31 15.05 -14.35 -12.48
CA ALA A 31 15.46 -13.19 -13.27
C ALA A 31 15.20 -13.49 -14.76
N PRO A 32 14.85 -12.48 -15.57
CA PRO A 32 14.60 -12.68 -16.98
C PRO A 32 15.89 -13.19 -17.63
N PRO A 33 15.82 -14.06 -18.66
CA PRO A 33 17.00 -14.46 -19.40
C PRO A 33 17.69 -13.19 -19.92
N SER A 34 18.96 -13.03 -19.58
CA SER A 34 19.79 -11.97 -20.15
C SER A 34 19.68 -12.08 -21.67
N ARG A 35 19.22 -11.02 -22.34
CA ARG A 35 19.40 -10.91 -23.79
C ARG A 35 20.88 -11.18 -24.06
N PRO A 36 21.24 -12.05 -25.02
CA PRO A 36 22.64 -12.19 -25.39
C PRO A 36 23.15 -10.80 -25.71
N ALA A 37 24.23 -10.40 -25.03
CA ALA A 37 24.88 -9.12 -25.27
C ALA A 37 25.05 -9.01 -26.79
N ALA A 38 24.45 -7.98 -27.38
CA ALA A 38 24.79 -7.61 -28.75
C ALA A 38 26.31 -7.55 -28.78
N ALA A 39 26.92 -8.38 -29.62
CA ALA A 39 28.36 -8.55 -29.68
C ALA A 39 29.01 -7.16 -29.68
N ALA A 40 29.90 -6.94 -28.71
CA ALA A 40 30.75 -5.76 -28.71
C ALA A 40 31.38 -5.64 -30.10
N PRO A 41 31.43 -4.43 -30.71
CA PRO A 41 32.17 -4.26 -31.94
C PRO A 41 33.61 -4.70 -31.67
N ARG A 42 34.10 -5.68 -32.43
CA ARG A 42 35.51 -6.06 -32.38
C ARG A 42 36.34 -4.83 -32.74
N GLU A 43 37.07 -4.28 -31.78
CA GLU A 43 38.23 -3.45 -32.06
C GLU A 43 39.23 -4.29 -32.86
N GLY A 44 39.61 -3.81 -34.04
CA GLY A 44 40.71 -4.38 -34.80
C GLY A 44 40.40 -4.62 -36.26
N GLU A 45 40.19 -3.55 -37.03
CA GLU A 45 40.62 -3.56 -38.43
C GLU A 45 41.19 -2.19 -38.81
N LYS A 46 42.45 -2.23 -39.26
CA LYS A 46 43.34 -1.10 -39.48
C LYS A 46 42.75 -0.14 -40.51
N ALA A 47 42.69 1.14 -40.15
CA ALA A 47 42.57 2.23 -41.11
C ALA A 47 43.90 2.33 -41.87
N GLU A 48 43.91 1.86 -43.12
CA GLU A 48 45.00 2.08 -44.06
C GLU A 48 44.71 3.39 -44.83
N ALA A 49 45.63 4.34 -44.68
CA ALA A 49 45.61 5.62 -45.40
C ALA A 49 46.05 5.44 -46.86
N PRO A 50 45.61 6.30 -47.78
CA PRO A 50 46.43 6.66 -48.93
C PRO A 50 46.76 8.16 -48.92
N ARG A 51 48.07 8.45 -49.03
CA ARG A 51 48.61 9.75 -49.39
C ARG A 51 48.69 9.91 -50.91
N SER A 52 48.43 11.15 -51.34
CA SER A 52 49.00 11.92 -52.45
C SER A 52 48.82 11.48 -53.92
N GLY A 53 48.16 12.36 -54.68
CA GLY A 53 48.63 12.88 -55.97
C GLY A 53 47.96 12.32 -57.22
N ASP A 54 47.08 13.09 -57.88
CA ASP A 54 47.42 13.80 -59.12
C ASP A 54 46.29 14.74 -59.58
N ALA A 55 46.67 15.73 -60.40
CA ALA A 55 45.93 16.92 -60.77
C ALA A 55 44.93 16.76 -61.95
N ARG A 56 43.93 17.65 -61.95
CA ARG A 56 43.17 18.29 -63.07
C ARG A 56 41.79 18.64 -62.50
N GLY A 57 41.33 19.89 -62.37
CA GLY A 57 41.52 21.05 -63.22
C GLY A 57 40.13 21.49 -63.70
N ARG A 58 39.44 22.36 -62.95
CA ARG A 58 38.46 23.31 -63.50
C ARG A 58 38.02 24.35 -62.47
N GLU A 59 38.26 25.60 -62.85
CA GLU A 59 37.89 26.83 -62.16
C GLU A 59 36.37 27.01 -62.04
N ARG A 60 35.92 27.59 -60.94
CA ARG A 60 35.35 28.97 -60.89
C ARG A 60 34.89 29.29 -59.46
N ARG A 61 35.42 30.40 -58.93
CA ARG A 61 34.99 31.18 -57.75
C ARG A 61 34.32 32.48 -58.28
N PRO A 62 33.84 33.43 -57.46
CA PRO A 62 33.50 33.42 -56.03
C PRO A 62 32.16 34.15 -55.71
N GLY A 63 31.77 34.17 -54.42
CA GLY A 63 30.86 35.18 -53.88
C GLY A 63 30.83 35.14 -52.36
N ALA A 64 31.57 36.03 -51.71
CA ALA A 64 31.82 36.10 -50.27
C ALA A 64 30.96 37.17 -49.58
N CYS A 65 30.67 37.00 -48.29
CA CYS A 65 30.38 38.10 -47.36
C CYS A 65 31.05 37.83 -46.01
N GLY A 66 31.92 38.75 -45.57
CA GLY A 66 32.54 38.80 -44.25
C GLY A 66 31.72 39.63 -43.25
N GLY A 67 32.07 39.50 -41.96
CA GLY A 67 31.52 40.27 -40.82
C GLY A 67 32.10 41.71 -40.73
N PRO A 68 32.28 42.33 -39.53
CA PRO A 68 31.80 42.03 -38.17
C PRO A 68 31.17 43.24 -37.40
N GLN A 69 30.71 42.99 -36.16
CA GLN A 69 30.36 43.82 -34.95
C GLN A 69 30.90 45.28 -34.78
N PRO A 70 30.57 46.06 -33.70
CA PRO A 70 29.38 46.25 -32.80
C PRO A 70 29.16 47.80 -32.51
N PRO A 71 28.85 48.34 -31.30
CA PRO A 71 27.88 48.04 -30.21
C PRO A 71 26.91 49.24 -29.89
N GLY A 72 25.96 49.04 -28.96
CA GLY A 72 25.59 50.10 -28.00
C GLY A 72 24.11 50.49 -27.84
N GLY A 73 23.56 50.22 -26.64
CA GLY A 73 22.86 51.22 -25.83
C GLY A 73 21.35 51.41 -26.00
N GLY A 74 20.63 51.27 -24.88
CA GLY A 74 19.63 52.27 -24.48
C GLY A 74 18.15 51.90 -24.60
N ASP A 75 17.62 51.40 -23.49
CA ASP A 75 16.41 51.89 -22.82
C ASP A 75 15.02 51.95 -23.51
N ARG A 76 14.08 51.38 -22.73
CA ARG A 76 12.75 51.90 -22.38
C ARG A 76 11.57 51.65 -23.33
N ASN A 77 10.66 50.86 -22.73
CA ASN A 77 9.27 51.21 -22.42
C ASN A 77 8.14 50.85 -23.38
N GLN A 78 7.09 50.38 -22.71
CA GLN A 78 5.66 50.54 -23.01
C GLN A 78 5.00 49.50 -23.93
N CYS A 79 4.37 48.52 -23.27
CA CYS A 79 2.99 48.12 -23.59
C CYS A 79 2.06 49.35 -23.40
N PRO A 80 0.92 49.46 -24.10
CA PRO A 80 -0.28 48.76 -23.61
C PRO A 80 -1.28 48.24 -24.67
N ALA A 81 -1.94 47.15 -24.29
CA ALA A 81 -3.38 46.86 -24.34
C ALA A 81 -4.23 47.18 -25.60
N LYS A 82 -4.79 46.09 -26.20
CA LYS A 82 -6.23 45.76 -26.48
C LYS A 82 -7.11 46.81 -27.21
N PRO A 83 -8.39 46.53 -27.59
CA PRO A 83 -9.21 45.30 -27.60
C PRO A 83 -9.78 45.00 -29.03
N GLY A 84 -10.29 43.82 -29.39
CA GLY A 84 -11.59 43.24 -29.01
C GLY A 84 -12.53 43.18 -30.24
N GLY A 85 -13.39 42.16 -30.31
CA GLY A 85 -14.55 42.15 -31.22
C GLY A 85 -14.81 40.81 -31.91
N GLY A 86 -15.86 40.10 -31.48
CA GLY A 86 -16.23 38.78 -31.99
C GLY A 86 -17.05 38.78 -33.29
N GLY A 87 -17.44 37.58 -33.75
CA GLY A 87 -18.53 37.44 -34.73
C GLY A 87 -18.43 36.28 -35.72
N SER A 88 -19.06 35.16 -35.36
CA SER A 88 -19.83 34.22 -36.21
C SER A 88 -19.25 33.58 -37.49
N GLY A 89 -19.34 32.23 -37.54
CA GLY A 89 -20.02 31.53 -38.65
C GLY A 89 -19.20 30.53 -39.47
N GLY A 90 -19.61 29.24 -39.41
CA GLY A 90 -19.69 28.39 -40.61
C GLY A 90 -18.65 27.27 -40.82
N LEU A 91 -19.07 26.05 -40.47
CA LEU A 91 -18.97 24.79 -41.25
C LEU A 91 -17.62 24.32 -41.85
N GLY A 92 -17.21 23.09 -41.47
CA GLY A 92 -16.66 22.14 -42.43
C GLY A 92 -15.51 21.23 -41.97
N GLY A 93 -15.81 19.96 -41.67
CA GLY A 93 -15.04 18.84 -42.21
C GLY A 93 -13.93 18.18 -41.35
N GLY A 94 -14.27 17.03 -40.76
CA GLY A 94 -13.53 15.78 -40.98
C GLY A 94 -12.21 15.53 -40.24
N ALA A 95 -12.28 14.83 -39.11
CA ALA A 95 -11.25 13.86 -38.69
C ALA A 95 -11.42 12.56 -39.52
N PRO A 96 -10.47 11.59 -39.60
CA PRO A 96 -10.04 10.86 -38.41
C PRO A 96 -8.60 10.29 -38.37
N ASN A 97 -8.26 9.91 -37.13
CA ASN A 97 -7.19 9.05 -36.65
C ASN A 97 -6.80 7.86 -37.56
N GLY A 98 -5.50 7.70 -37.80
CA GLY A 98 -4.90 6.51 -38.40
C GLY A 98 -4.54 5.44 -37.36
N VAL A 99 -5.37 4.40 -37.27
CA VAL A 99 -5.06 3.09 -36.70
C VAL A 99 -4.21 2.31 -37.71
N ARG A 100 -3.07 1.76 -37.31
CA ARG A 100 -2.28 0.85 -38.17
C ARG A 100 -2.30 -0.56 -37.59
N ASN A 101 -3.05 -1.44 -38.26
CA ASN A 101 -3.12 -2.87 -38.00
C ASN A 101 -1.90 -3.61 -38.58
N GLY A 102 -1.39 -4.56 -37.79
CA GLY A 102 -1.17 -5.96 -38.18
C GLY A 102 -0.09 -6.31 -39.20
N LEU A 103 0.95 -7.01 -38.75
CA LEU A 103 1.50 -8.15 -39.49
C LEU A 103 1.65 -9.34 -38.54
N ALA A 104 1.00 -10.45 -38.89
CA ALA A 104 1.10 -11.73 -38.22
C ALA A 104 2.47 -12.36 -38.53
N ALA A 105 3.16 -12.82 -37.49
CA ALA A 105 4.36 -13.65 -37.61
C ALA A 105 4.10 -14.98 -36.88
N GLU A 106 4.57 -16.06 -37.51
CA GLU A 106 4.29 -17.47 -37.27
C GLU A 106 4.49 -17.95 -35.81
N LEU A 107 3.69 -18.96 -35.43
CA LEU A 107 3.83 -19.70 -34.18
C LEU A 107 5.11 -20.56 -34.17
N GLY A 108 6.13 -20.10 -33.44
CA GLY A 108 7.21 -20.94 -32.91
C GLY A 108 6.84 -21.61 -31.58
N PRO A 109 7.61 -22.60 -31.10
CA PRO A 109 7.25 -23.40 -29.93
C PRO A 109 7.17 -22.53 -28.67
N ALA A 110 6.07 -22.70 -27.92
CA ALA A 110 5.66 -21.98 -26.71
C ALA A 110 6.78 -21.18 -25.99
N SER A 111 6.98 -19.94 -26.40
CA SER A 111 7.83 -18.99 -25.68
C SER A 111 7.13 -18.60 -24.38
N ALA A 112 7.82 -18.76 -23.25
CA ALA A 112 7.36 -18.32 -21.94
C ALA A 112 6.92 -16.85 -21.99
N ARG A 113 5.65 -16.59 -21.67
CA ARG A 113 5.09 -15.23 -21.65
C ARG A 113 5.75 -14.43 -20.52
N PRO A 114 6.34 -13.25 -20.78
CA PRO A 114 6.78 -12.34 -19.72
C PRO A 114 5.57 -11.99 -18.84
N ALA A 115 5.66 -12.31 -17.55
CA ALA A 115 4.62 -12.08 -16.57
C ALA A 115 5.06 -10.94 -15.66
N GLY A 116 4.65 -9.73 -15.98
CA GLY A 116 4.93 -8.57 -15.14
C GLY A 116 4.62 -7.30 -15.91
N ALA A 117 3.42 -6.75 -15.73
CA ALA A 117 3.21 -5.35 -16.07
C ALA A 117 4.22 -4.53 -15.26
N LEU A 118 5.01 -3.67 -15.92
CA LEU A 118 5.82 -2.66 -15.24
C LEU A 118 4.91 -1.87 -14.29
N ARG A 119 4.85 -2.25 -13.01
CA ARG A 119 4.01 -1.57 -12.01
C ARG A 119 4.86 -0.43 -11.46
N ARG A 120 4.48 0.81 -11.80
CA ARG A 120 5.18 2.02 -11.37
C ARG A 120 4.66 2.49 -10.02
N ASN A 121 5.55 2.78 -9.07
CA ASN A 121 5.18 3.38 -7.80
C ASN A 121 4.66 4.81 -8.04
N SER A 122 3.43 5.13 -7.62
CA SER A 122 2.83 6.44 -7.86
C SER A 122 3.46 7.56 -7.03
N LEU A 123 4.06 7.23 -5.89
CA LEU A 123 4.68 8.18 -4.95
C LEU A 123 6.16 8.40 -5.29
N THR A 124 6.93 7.32 -5.45
CA THR A 124 8.39 7.39 -5.70
C THR A 124 8.77 7.39 -7.18
N GLY A 125 7.87 6.93 -8.06
CA GLY A 125 8.13 6.85 -9.50
C GLY A 125 8.92 5.62 -9.95
N GLU A 126 9.37 4.76 -9.03
CA GLU A 126 10.14 3.53 -9.31
C GLU A 126 9.40 2.55 -10.22
N GLU A 127 10.11 1.93 -11.16
CA GLU A 127 9.60 0.91 -12.08
C GLU A 127 10.02 -0.49 -11.63
N GLY A 128 9.12 -1.47 -11.76
CA GLY A 128 9.38 -2.86 -11.36
C GLY A 128 10.28 -3.62 -12.33
N GLU A 129 11.04 -4.59 -11.81
CA GLU A 129 11.87 -5.48 -12.61
C GLU A 129 11.00 -6.50 -13.38
N LEU A 130 11.37 -6.75 -14.63
CA LEU A 130 10.73 -7.79 -15.46
C LEU A 130 11.09 -9.17 -14.89
N ALA A 131 10.17 -9.82 -14.19
CA ALA A 131 10.36 -11.16 -13.64
C ALA A 131 9.86 -12.26 -14.60
N HIS A 132 10.53 -13.41 -14.60
CA HIS A 132 10.02 -14.62 -15.24
C HIS A 132 9.32 -15.50 -14.18
N VAL A 133 8.06 -15.85 -14.41
CA VAL A 133 7.25 -16.70 -13.52
C VAL A 133 6.81 -17.95 -14.26
N SER A 134 7.23 -19.13 -13.81
CA SER A 134 6.83 -20.42 -14.39
C SER A 134 5.66 -21.08 -13.65
N ASN A 135 5.54 -20.89 -12.33
CA ASN A 135 4.49 -21.51 -11.51
C ASN A 135 3.38 -20.50 -11.15
N TRP A 136 2.37 -20.42 -12.02
CA TRP A 136 1.25 -19.49 -11.87
C TRP A 136 0.32 -19.75 -10.68
N PRO A 137 -0.04 -21.01 -10.34
CA PRO A 137 -0.84 -21.26 -9.14
C PRO A 137 -0.19 -20.72 -7.86
N LEU A 138 1.13 -20.92 -7.69
CA LEU A 138 1.86 -20.35 -6.54
C LEU A 138 1.95 -18.84 -6.60
N TYR A 139 2.13 -18.26 -7.79
CA TYR A 139 2.11 -16.82 -7.98
C TYR A 139 0.81 -16.20 -7.45
N TYR A 140 -0.35 -16.71 -7.89
CA TYR A 140 -1.64 -16.20 -7.44
C TYR A 140 -1.89 -16.45 -5.95
N LEU A 141 -1.45 -17.60 -5.43
CA LEU A 141 -1.54 -17.91 -3.98
C LEU A 141 -0.74 -16.90 -3.14
N PHE A 142 0.49 -16.58 -3.54
CA PHE A 142 1.31 -15.62 -2.81
C PHE A 142 0.88 -14.17 -3.07
N CYS A 143 0.33 -13.83 -4.24
CA CYS A 143 -0.38 -12.57 -4.44
C CYS A 143 -1.54 -12.44 -3.44
N LEU A 144 -2.37 -13.47 -3.31
CA LEU A 144 -3.44 -13.47 -2.30
C LEU A 144 -2.88 -13.28 -0.88
N GLY A 145 -1.83 -14.03 -0.52
CA GLY A 145 -1.18 -13.90 0.78
C GLY A 145 -0.64 -12.49 1.06
N THR A 146 -0.14 -11.78 0.04
CA THR A 146 0.32 -10.40 0.17
C THR A 146 -0.83 -9.43 0.36
N GLU A 147 -1.94 -9.63 -0.37
CA GLU A 147 -3.11 -8.77 -0.29
C GLU A 147 -3.79 -8.82 1.09
N LEU A 148 -3.67 -9.94 1.82
CA LEU A 148 -4.14 -10.04 3.22
C LEU A 148 -3.42 -9.09 4.20
N GLY A 149 -2.31 -8.46 3.79
CA GLY A 149 -1.62 -7.43 4.56
C GLY A 149 -1.76 -6.02 3.98
N ASN A 150 -2.61 -5.82 2.98
CA ASN A 150 -2.77 -4.54 2.28
C ASN A 150 -4.07 -3.81 2.69
N GLU A 151 -4.13 -2.51 2.38
CA GLU A 151 -5.26 -1.62 2.68
C GLU A 151 -6.61 -2.19 2.25
N LEU A 152 -6.70 -2.73 1.03
CA LEU A 152 -7.95 -3.26 0.47
C LEU A 152 -8.53 -4.40 1.30
N PHE A 153 -7.67 -5.28 1.83
CA PHE A 153 -8.12 -6.33 2.73
C PHE A 153 -8.73 -5.74 4.00
N TYR A 154 -8.07 -4.77 4.66
CA TYR A 154 -8.58 -4.18 5.89
C TYR A 154 -9.90 -3.45 5.70
N ILE A 155 -10.05 -2.72 4.59
CA ILE A 155 -11.30 -2.02 4.23
C ILE A 155 -12.47 -2.98 4.01
N LEU A 156 -12.23 -4.24 3.63
CA LEU A 156 -13.29 -5.23 3.47
C LEU A 156 -13.49 -6.10 4.72
N PHE A 157 -12.40 -6.48 5.36
CA PHE A 157 -12.38 -7.44 6.46
C PHE A 157 -13.00 -6.87 7.73
N PHE A 158 -12.57 -5.69 8.20
CA PHE A 158 -13.10 -5.13 9.45
C PHE A 158 -14.60 -4.80 9.35
N PRO A 159 -15.10 -4.18 8.28
CA PRO A 159 -16.54 -3.97 8.13
C PRO A 159 -17.31 -5.28 8.02
N PHE A 160 -16.77 -6.30 7.36
CA PHE A 160 -17.42 -7.60 7.32
C PHE A 160 -17.61 -8.20 8.71
N TRP A 161 -16.60 -8.13 9.56
CA TRP A 161 -16.71 -8.56 10.96
C TRP A 161 -17.74 -7.75 11.73
N ILE A 162 -17.70 -6.42 11.61
CA ILE A 162 -18.59 -5.52 12.36
C ILE A 162 -20.05 -5.67 11.91
N TRP A 163 -20.31 -5.74 10.60
CA TRP A 163 -21.67 -5.70 10.05
C TRP A 163 -22.36 -7.06 9.98
N ASN A 164 -21.61 -8.16 9.93
CA ASN A 164 -22.17 -9.49 9.61
C ASN A 164 -21.88 -10.59 10.62
N LEU A 165 -20.82 -10.47 11.42
CA LEU A 165 -20.41 -11.53 12.33
C LEU A 165 -20.64 -11.14 13.79
N ASP A 166 -19.80 -10.25 14.31
CA ASP A 166 -19.76 -9.92 15.72
C ASP A 166 -19.04 -8.58 15.91
N ALA A 167 -19.83 -7.54 16.21
CA ALA A 167 -19.32 -6.19 16.34
C ALA A 167 -18.28 -6.06 17.46
N LEU A 168 -18.49 -6.74 18.60
CA LEU A 168 -17.53 -6.75 19.70
C LEU A 168 -16.17 -7.31 19.27
N VAL A 169 -16.18 -8.45 18.58
CA VAL A 169 -14.93 -9.06 18.07
C VAL A 169 -14.29 -8.14 17.03
N GLY A 170 -15.09 -7.57 16.11
CA GLY A 170 -14.60 -6.63 15.10
C GLY A 170 -13.91 -5.40 15.68
N ARG A 171 -14.51 -4.76 16.69
CA ARG A 171 -13.93 -3.58 17.38
C ARG A 171 -12.62 -3.92 18.09
N ARG A 172 -12.59 -5.05 18.82
CA ARG A 172 -11.40 -5.51 19.54
C ARG A 172 -10.28 -5.94 18.60
N LEU A 173 -10.61 -6.55 17.46
CA LEU A 173 -9.65 -6.86 16.39
C LEU A 173 -8.99 -5.60 15.85
N VAL A 174 -9.76 -4.51 15.64
CA VAL A 174 -9.21 -3.22 15.20
C VAL A 174 -8.25 -2.64 16.24
N VAL A 175 -8.59 -2.68 17.54
CA VAL A 175 -7.70 -2.20 18.61
C VAL A 175 -6.35 -2.92 18.56
N ILE A 176 -6.36 -4.25 18.46
CA ILE A 176 -5.14 -5.06 18.38
C ILE A 176 -4.37 -4.75 17.09
N TRP A 177 -5.06 -4.64 15.95
CA TRP A 177 -4.44 -4.34 14.66
C TRP A 177 -3.75 -2.97 14.67
N VAL A 178 -4.42 -1.93 15.16
CA VAL A 178 -3.84 -0.57 15.28
C VAL A 178 -2.56 -0.62 16.11
N LEU A 179 -2.60 -1.27 17.27
CA LEU A 179 -1.45 -1.39 18.17
C LEU A 179 -0.28 -2.13 17.51
N VAL A 180 -0.54 -3.30 16.94
CA VAL A 180 0.50 -4.13 16.29
C VAL A 180 1.12 -3.39 15.11
N MET A 181 0.29 -2.76 14.27
CA MET A 181 0.78 -2.05 13.09
C MET A 181 1.54 -0.78 13.48
N TYR A 182 1.03 0.01 14.44
CA TYR A 182 1.70 1.21 14.93
C TYR A 182 3.08 0.89 15.55
N LEU A 183 3.15 -0.09 16.45
CA LEU A 183 4.42 -0.51 17.05
C LEU A 183 5.37 -1.09 16.00
N GLY A 184 4.85 -1.83 15.01
CA GLY A 184 5.63 -2.36 13.89
C GLY A 184 6.27 -1.25 13.05
N GLN A 185 5.50 -0.23 12.66
CA GLN A 185 6.01 0.90 11.88
C GLN A 185 7.01 1.74 12.69
N CYS A 186 6.71 2.07 13.95
CA CYS A 186 7.69 2.75 14.82
C CYS A 186 8.98 1.94 14.97
N THR A 187 8.89 0.62 15.11
CA THR A 187 10.08 -0.23 15.23
C THR A 187 10.91 -0.24 13.96
N LYS A 188 10.28 -0.25 12.77
CA LYS A 188 11.02 -0.11 11.51
C LYS A 188 11.83 1.17 11.45
N ASP A 189 11.27 2.29 11.89
CA ASP A 189 11.92 3.60 11.85
C ASP A 189 13.06 3.71 12.88
N ILE A 190 13.01 2.92 13.96
CA ILE A 190 14.09 2.80 14.96
C ILE A 190 15.20 1.88 14.47
N VAL A 191 14.86 0.69 13.95
CA VAL A 191 15.82 -0.35 13.58
C VAL A 191 16.50 -0.04 12.24
N ARG A 192 15.78 0.59 11.32
CA ARG A 192 16.26 1.05 10.00
C ARG A 192 16.94 -0.04 9.16
N TRP A 193 16.43 -1.26 9.27
CA TRP A 193 17.05 -2.42 8.64
C TRP A 193 16.84 -2.41 7.11
N PRO A 194 17.88 -2.63 6.29
CA PRO A 194 17.74 -2.61 4.84
C PRO A 194 16.98 -3.84 4.32
N ARG A 195 16.30 -3.66 3.18
CA ARG A 195 15.63 -4.73 2.43
C ARG A 195 16.66 -5.70 1.83
N PRO A 196 16.27 -6.96 1.50
CA PRO A 196 17.15 -7.88 0.79
C PRO A 196 17.68 -7.28 -0.52
N ALA A 197 18.99 -7.47 -0.77
CA ALA A 197 19.64 -6.96 -1.96
C ALA A 197 19.08 -7.61 -3.24
N SER A 198 18.90 -6.79 -4.27
CA SER A 198 18.48 -7.18 -5.61
C SER A 198 19.49 -6.61 -6.61
N PRO A 199 20.22 -7.45 -7.37
CA PRO A 199 20.27 -8.93 -7.32
C PRO A 199 20.88 -9.52 -6.03
N PRO A 200 20.68 -10.81 -5.68
CA PRO A 200 20.07 -11.89 -6.48
C PRO A 200 18.55 -12.05 -6.32
N VAL A 201 17.91 -11.31 -5.41
CA VAL A 201 16.46 -11.36 -5.19
C VAL A 201 15.73 -10.62 -6.31
N VAL A 202 14.61 -11.16 -6.77
CA VAL A 202 13.73 -10.49 -7.73
C VAL A 202 12.62 -9.78 -6.98
N LYS A 203 12.49 -8.46 -7.12
CA LYS A 203 11.45 -7.68 -6.41
C LYS A 203 10.17 -7.63 -7.22
N LEU A 204 9.17 -8.43 -6.81
CA LEU A 204 7.86 -8.50 -7.47
C LEU A 204 6.92 -7.37 -7.05
N GLU A 205 7.23 -6.71 -5.93
CA GLU A 205 6.47 -5.58 -5.39
C GLU A 205 7.37 -4.34 -5.25
N VAL A 206 6.97 -3.23 -5.86
CA VAL A 206 7.80 -2.01 -5.92
C VAL A 206 7.36 -0.96 -4.90
N PHE A 207 6.11 -1.05 -4.42
CA PHE A 207 5.50 0.01 -3.61
C PHE A 207 6.27 0.28 -2.31
N TYR A 208 6.80 -0.76 -1.67
CA TYR A 208 7.44 -0.69 -0.36
C TYR A 208 8.98 -0.74 -0.42
N ASN A 209 9.58 -0.51 -1.59
CA ASN A 209 11.04 -0.55 -1.77
C ASN A 209 11.79 0.50 -0.94
N SER A 210 11.16 1.66 -0.74
CA SER A 210 11.68 2.79 0.03
C SER A 210 11.50 2.62 1.54
N GLU A 211 10.91 1.52 2.02
CA GLU A 211 10.71 1.27 3.45
C GLU A 211 11.74 0.30 4.04
N TYR A 212 12.03 0.50 5.32
CA TYR A 212 12.82 -0.44 6.11
C TYR A 212 12.14 -1.82 6.19
N SER A 213 12.97 -2.86 6.29
CA SER A 213 12.54 -4.26 6.19
C SER A 213 12.05 -4.85 7.50
N MET A 214 12.70 -4.52 8.62
CA MET A 214 12.53 -5.23 9.89
C MET A 214 11.81 -4.36 10.92
N PRO A 215 10.78 -4.87 11.61
CA PRO A 215 10.09 -6.15 11.39
C PRO A 215 9.15 -6.11 10.17
N SER A 216 8.79 -7.28 9.64
CA SER A 216 7.78 -7.37 8.59
C SER A 216 6.38 -7.09 9.14
N THR A 217 5.80 -5.93 8.82
CA THR A 217 4.44 -5.54 9.25
C THR A 217 3.33 -6.40 8.64
N HIS A 218 3.53 -6.93 7.42
CA HIS A 218 2.63 -7.95 6.86
C HIS A 218 2.71 -9.26 7.64
N ALA A 219 3.90 -9.72 8.03
CA ALA A 219 4.01 -10.89 8.90
C ALA A 219 3.40 -10.62 10.28
N MET A 220 3.55 -9.40 10.81
CA MET A 220 2.96 -9.02 12.08
C MET A 220 1.43 -9.07 12.05
N SER A 221 0.80 -8.38 11.10
CA SER A 221 -0.66 -8.42 10.95
C SER A 221 -1.18 -9.82 10.56
N GLY A 222 -0.47 -10.55 9.70
CA GLY A 222 -0.77 -11.93 9.33
C GLY A 222 -0.61 -12.94 10.48
N THR A 223 0.07 -12.56 11.55
CA THR A 223 0.15 -13.32 12.81
C THR A 223 -0.94 -12.85 13.79
N ALA A 224 -1.08 -11.54 13.97
CA ALA A 224 -1.97 -10.93 14.96
C ALA A 224 -3.44 -11.27 14.67
N ILE A 225 -3.90 -11.02 13.45
CA ILE A 225 -5.33 -11.15 13.09
C ILE A 225 -5.86 -12.57 13.33
N PRO A 226 -5.28 -13.65 12.79
CA PRO A 226 -5.83 -14.98 13.00
C PRO A 226 -5.71 -15.47 14.45
N ILE A 227 -4.63 -15.11 15.17
CA ILE A 227 -4.50 -15.43 16.60
C ILE A 227 -5.58 -14.70 17.40
N SER A 228 -5.75 -13.40 17.17
CA SER A 228 -6.76 -12.59 17.86
C SER A 228 -8.18 -13.01 17.55
N ILE A 229 -8.48 -13.46 16.32
CA ILE A 229 -9.78 -14.07 16.01
C ILE A 229 -10.02 -15.24 16.96
N VAL A 230 -9.11 -16.20 17.03
CA VAL A 230 -9.29 -17.39 17.89
C VAL A 230 -9.38 -17.01 19.36
N LEU A 231 -8.53 -16.10 19.84
CA LEU A 231 -8.56 -15.65 21.24
C LEU A 231 -9.88 -14.96 21.61
N LEU A 232 -10.44 -14.14 20.72
CA LEU A 232 -11.67 -13.38 20.96
C LEU A 232 -12.95 -14.20 20.71
N THR A 233 -12.90 -15.23 19.85
CA THR A 233 -14.09 -16.04 19.51
C THR A 233 -14.17 -17.35 20.27
N TYR A 234 -13.06 -17.90 20.77
CA TYR A 234 -13.09 -19.17 21.50
C TYR A 234 -13.81 -19.01 22.85
N GLY A 235 -14.81 -19.85 23.10
CA GLY A 235 -15.71 -19.73 24.26
C GLY A 235 -16.84 -18.71 24.08
N ARG A 236 -16.74 -17.80 23.11
CA ARG A 236 -17.83 -16.89 22.70
C ARG A 236 -18.70 -17.50 21.62
N TRP A 237 -18.10 -18.19 20.66
CA TRP A 237 -18.79 -18.92 19.59
C TRP A 237 -18.56 -20.43 19.75
N GLN A 238 -19.59 -21.22 19.46
CA GLN A 238 -19.48 -22.67 19.49
C GLN A 238 -18.79 -23.21 18.23
N TYR A 239 -17.51 -23.57 18.34
CA TYR A 239 -16.78 -24.32 17.31
C TYR A 239 -15.60 -25.10 17.92
N PRO A 240 -15.18 -26.21 17.29
CA PRO A 240 -13.99 -26.95 17.72
C PRO A 240 -12.69 -26.14 17.63
N LEU A 241 -11.88 -26.13 18.69
CA LEU A 241 -10.60 -25.40 18.75
C LEU A 241 -9.68 -25.72 17.56
N ILE A 242 -9.70 -26.95 17.06
CA ILE A 242 -8.89 -27.40 15.93
C ILE A 242 -9.08 -26.53 14.67
N TYR A 243 -10.29 -26.01 14.43
CA TYR A 243 -10.53 -25.11 13.30
C TYR A 243 -9.77 -23.79 13.45
N GLY A 244 -9.69 -23.26 14.68
CA GLY A 244 -8.89 -22.08 14.98
C GLY A 244 -7.39 -22.33 14.81
N LEU A 245 -6.89 -23.48 15.26
CA LEU A 245 -5.48 -23.85 15.10
C LEU A 245 -5.09 -23.99 13.62
N ILE A 246 -5.96 -24.61 12.81
CA ILE A 246 -5.76 -24.70 11.36
C ILE A 246 -5.77 -23.31 10.73
N LEU A 247 -6.73 -22.45 11.10
CA LEU A 247 -6.81 -21.07 10.60
C LEU A 247 -5.51 -20.31 10.88
N ILE A 248 -5.00 -20.35 12.12
CA ILE A 248 -3.75 -19.69 12.51
C ILE A 248 -2.59 -20.21 11.66
N ALA A 249 -2.42 -21.53 11.59
CA ALA A 249 -1.32 -22.13 10.85
C ALA A 249 -1.35 -21.78 9.35
N CYS A 250 -2.52 -21.91 8.72
CA CYS A 250 -2.69 -21.64 7.29
C CYS A 250 -2.52 -20.15 6.96
N TRP A 251 -3.20 -19.26 7.68
CA TRP A 251 -3.15 -17.82 7.42
C TRP A 251 -1.75 -17.27 7.67
N CYS A 252 -1.18 -17.55 8.84
CA CYS A 252 0.14 -17.04 9.22
C CYS A 252 1.20 -17.52 8.23
N SER A 253 1.20 -18.81 7.86
CA SER A 253 2.15 -19.36 6.90
C SER A 253 1.99 -18.74 5.51
N LEU A 254 0.75 -18.59 5.03
CA LEU A 254 0.46 -17.98 3.73
C LEU A 254 1.02 -16.56 3.63
N VAL A 255 0.73 -15.71 4.62
CA VAL A 255 1.20 -14.32 4.62
C VAL A 255 2.72 -14.27 4.77
N CYS A 256 3.30 -15.02 5.70
CA CYS A 256 4.76 -15.02 5.93
C CYS A 256 5.55 -15.47 4.69
N LEU A 257 5.13 -16.56 4.05
CA LEU A 257 5.79 -17.08 2.85
C LEU A 257 5.60 -16.14 1.66
N SER A 258 4.45 -15.47 1.55
CA SER A 258 4.22 -14.50 0.46
C SER A 258 5.24 -13.36 0.48
N ARG A 259 5.66 -12.88 1.66
CA ARG A 259 6.63 -11.78 1.78
C ARG A 259 8.04 -12.16 1.34
N ILE A 260 8.41 -13.44 1.55
CA ILE A 260 9.66 -14.00 1.03
C ILE A 260 9.54 -14.19 -0.49
N TYR A 261 8.39 -14.70 -0.97
CA TYR A 261 8.13 -14.88 -2.40
C TYR A 261 8.20 -13.56 -3.18
N MET A 262 7.61 -12.49 -2.66
CA MET A 262 7.63 -11.16 -3.29
C MET A 262 9.02 -10.50 -3.30
N GLY A 263 9.99 -11.06 -2.58
CA GLY A 263 11.35 -10.53 -2.50
C GLY A 263 11.50 -9.33 -1.56
N MET A 264 10.49 -9.06 -0.73
CA MET A 264 10.44 -7.86 0.10
C MET A 264 11.11 -8.03 1.47
N HIS A 265 11.18 -9.26 1.98
CA HIS A 265 11.68 -9.52 3.33
C HIS A 265 12.60 -10.75 3.36
N SER A 266 13.61 -10.69 4.23
CA SER A 266 14.44 -11.84 4.60
C SER A 266 13.70 -12.75 5.58
N ILE A 267 14.22 -13.98 5.79
CA ILE A 267 13.63 -14.91 6.78
C ILE A 267 13.72 -14.32 8.19
N LEU A 268 14.79 -13.58 8.49
CA LEU A 268 14.98 -12.92 9.78
C LEU A 268 13.88 -11.88 10.05
N ASP A 269 13.51 -11.09 9.05
CA ASP A 269 12.47 -10.05 9.17
C ASP A 269 11.10 -10.65 9.52
N ILE A 270 10.80 -11.83 8.95
CA ILE A 270 9.57 -12.59 9.20
C ILE A 270 9.56 -13.17 10.61
N ILE A 271 10.65 -13.82 11.03
CA ILE A 271 10.76 -14.38 12.39
C ILE A 271 10.64 -13.25 13.43
N ALA A 272 11.29 -12.12 13.20
CA ALA A 272 11.20 -10.98 14.09
C ALA A 272 9.78 -10.42 14.16
N GLY A 273 9.09 -10.24 13.03
CA GLY A 273 7.69 -9.79 13.01
C GLY A 273 6.75 -10.76 13.73
N PHE A 274 6.91 -12.06 13.51
CA PHE A 274 6.13 -13.11 14.18
C PHE A 274 6.33 -13.04 15.71
N LEU A 275 7.59 -13.14 16.18
CA LEU A 275 7.90 -13.14 17.61
C LEU A 275 7.51 -11.82 18.28
N TYR A 276 7.71 -10.70 17.60
CA TYR A 276 7.33 -9.39 18.13
C TYR A 276 5.81 -9.27 18.27
N THR A 277 5.05 -9.83 17.34
CA THR A 277 3.58 -9.87 17.47
C THR A 277 3.13 -10.70 18.66
N ILE A 278 3.74 -11.88 18.88
CA ILE A 278 3.45 -12.69 20.06
C ILE A 278 3.75 -11.91 21.35
N LEU A 279 4.86 -11.17 21.39
CA LEU A 279 5.19 -10.31 22.52
C LEU A 279 4.16 -9.20 22.74
N ILE A 280 3.75 -8.50 21.67
CA ILE A 280 2.72 -7.45 21.74
C ILE A 280 1.40 -8.04 22.24
N LEU A 281 0.96 -9.18 21.69
CA LEU A 281 -0.26 -9.84 22.15
C LEU A 281 -0.17 -10.26 23.62
N ALA A 282 0.95 -10.87 24.05
CA ALA A 282 1.13 -11.28 25.43
C ALA A 282 1.03 -10.12 26.43
N ILE A 283 1.52 -8.94 26.05
CA ILE A 283 1.49 -7.74 26.89
C ILE A 283 0.12 -7.06 26.83
N PHE A 284 -0.42 -6.84 25.62
CA PHE A 284 -1.53 -5.92 25.42
C PHE A 284 -2.91 -6.58 25.31
N TYR A 285 -2.99 -7.87 24.95
CA TYR A 285 -4.26 -8.59 24.88
C TYR A 285 -5.09 -8.49 26.18
N PRO A 286 -4.51 -8.61 27.39
CA PRO A 286 -5.27 -8.46 28.64
C PRO A 286 -5.95 -7.09 28.82
N PHE A 287 -5.50 -6.06 28.12
CA PHE A 287 -6.04 -4.70 28.23
C PHE A 287 -7.05 -4.37 27.13
N VAL A 288 -7.25 -5.24 26.13
CA VAL A 288 -8.13 -4.97 24.98
C VAL A 288 -9.57 -4.70 25.44
N ASP A 289 -10.06 -5.49 26.39
CA ASP A 289 -11.41 -5.33 26.95
C ASP A 289 -11.57 -4.01 27.70
N LEU A 290 -10.55 -3.59 28.45
CA LEU A 290 -10.55 -2.31 29.15
C LEU A 290 -10.59 -1.14 28.16
N ILE A 291 -9.77 -1.21 27.11
CA ILE A 291 -9.70 -0.18 26.06
C ILE A 291 -11.04 -0.08 25.32
N ASP A 292 -11.61 -1.21 24.92
CA ASP A 292 -12.88 -1.27 24.19
C ASP A 292 -14.04 -0.71 25.05
N ASN A 293 -14.13 -1.12 26.32
CA ASN A 293 -15.13 -0.59 27.26
C ASN A 293 -14.97 0.92 27.48
N PHE A 294 -13.74 1.41 27.66
CA PHE A 294 -13.46 2.83 27.80
C PHE A 294 -13.91 3.60 26.55
N ASN A 295 -13.55 3.11 25.36
CA ASN A 295 -13.90 3.74 24.09
C ASN A 295 -15.41 3.88 23.92
N GLN A 296 -16.18 2.88 24.34
CA GLN A 296 -17.64 2.89 24.19
C GLN A 296 -18.35 3.73 25.25
N THR A 297 -17.99 3.59 26.53
CA THR A 297 -18.83 4.06 27.64
C THR A 297 -18.43 5.42 28.20
N HIS A 298 -17.17 5.81 28.09
CA HIS A 298 -16.68 7.00 28.78
C HIS A 298 -17.06 8.27 28.01
N LYS A 299 -17.72 9.24 28.67
CA LYS A 299 -18.25 10.48 28.04
C LYS A 299 -17.22 11.26 27.22
N TYR A 300 -15.97 11.33 27.70
CA TYR A 300 -14.88 12.06 27.04
C TYR A 300 -14.01 11.16 26.13
N ALA A 301 -14.41 9.91 25.89
CA ALA A 301 -13.63 8.97 25.08
C ALA A 301 -13.29 9.52 23.69
N PRO A 302 -14.20 10.13 22.90
CA PRO A 302 -13.85 10.61 21.56
C PRO A 302 -12.70 11.63 21.55
N LEU A 303 -12.69 12.57 22.50
CA LEU A 303 -11.63 13.57 22.63
C LEU A 303 -10.29 12.92 23.01
N ILE A 304 -10.32 11.98 23.95
CA ILE A 304 -9.12 11.25 24.42
C ILE A 304 -8.58 10.35 23.31
N ILE A 305 -9.45 9.65 22.57
CA ILE A 305 -9.09 8.80 21.43
C ILE A 305 -8.38 9.61 20.37
N ILE A 306 -8.99 10.72 19.92
CA ILE A 306 -8.40 11.59 18.89
C ILE A 306 -7.08 12.17 19.38
N GLY A 307 -7.05 12.73 20.60
CA GLY A 307 -5.84 13.30 21.19
C GLY A 307 -4.70 12.29 21.31
N LEU A 308 -5.00 11.08 21.80
CA LEU A 308 -4.02 10.00 21.93
C LEU A 308 -3.46 9.57 20.56
N HIS A 309 -4.32 9.31 19.57
CA HIS A 309 -3.86 8.88 18.25
C HIS A 309 -3.07 9.97 17.52
N LEU A 310 -3.43 11.24 17.70
CA LEU A 310 -2.63 12.36 17.20
C LEU A 310 -1.26 12.44 17.89
N ALA A 311 -1.21 12.29 19.22
CA ALA A 311 0.04 12.30 19.97
C ALA A 311 0.96 11.14 19.55
N LEU A 312 0.41 9.94 19.35
CA LEU A 312 1.14 8.78 18.82
C LEU A 312 1.66 9.04 17.40
N GLY A 313 0.85 9.66 16.54
CA GLY A 313 1.27 10.05 15.19
C GLY A 313 2.45 11.02 15.23
N ILE A 314 2.33 12.11 16.01
CA ILE A 314 3.40 13.10 16.19
C ILE A 314 4.67 12.43 16.72
N PHE A 315 4.55 11.54 17.72
CA PHE A 315 5.70 10.80 18.24
C PHE A 315 6.38 9.97 17.16
N SER A 316 5.65 9.14 16.41
CA SER A 316 6.20 8.36 15.29
C SER A 316 6.91 9.25 14.27
N PHE A 317 6.34 10.42 13.98
CA PHE A 317 6.89 11.38 13.04
C PHE A 317 8.20 12.05 13.48
N THR A 318 8.52 12.03 14.77
CA THR A 318 9.83 12.50 15.28
C THR A 318 10.95 11.49 15.08
N LEU A 319 10.64 10.23 14.75
CA LEU A 319 11.61 9.15 14.70
C LEU A 319 12.42 9.09 13.39
N ASP A 320 12.04 9.79 12.31
CA ASP A 320 12.67 9.56 10.99
C ASP A 320 12.77 10.77 10.02
N THR A 321 13.75 10.63 9.12
CA THR A 321 13.91 11.30 7.83
C THR A 321 13.00 10.65 6.78
N TRP A 322 12.17 11.44 6.08
CA TRP A 322 11.17 11.05 5.05
C TRP A 322 11.17 9.59 4.55
N SER A 323 10.12 8.82 4.90
CA SER A 323 9.82 7.47 4.39
C SER A 323 8.30 7.27 4.20
N THR A 324 7.87 6.34 3.34
CA THR A 324 6.43 6.06 3.06
C THR A 324 5.69 5.49 4.27
N SER A 325 6.41 4.93 5.25
CA SER A 325 5.92 4.42 6.53
C SER A 325 5.05 5.42 7.29
N ARG A 326 5.37 6.73 7.20
CA ARG A 326 4.66 7.80 7.92
C ARG A 326 3.21 7.96 7.45
N GLY A 327 3.00 7.89 6.14
CA GLY A 327 1.68 7.95 5.56
C GLY A 327 0.82 6.77 6.03
N ASP A 328 1.41 5.58 6.05
CA ASP A 328 0.74 4.37 6.53
C ASP A 328 0.41 4.47 8.03
N THR A 329 1.32 4.98 8.86
CA THR A 329 1.06 5.24 10.28
C THR A 329 -0.08 6.23 10.50
N ALA A 330 -0.13 7.34 9.75
CA ALA A 330 -1.23 8.30 9.82
C ALA A 330 -2.58 7.67 9.44
N GLU A 331 -2.58 6.80 8.43
CA GLU A 331 -3.75 6.06 7.95
C GLU A 331 -4.23 5.01 8.95
N ILE A 332 -3.32 4.25 9.57
CA ILE A 332 -3.62 3.27 10.63
C ILE A 332 -4.24 3.96 11.85
N LEU A 333 -3.58 5.02 12.34
CA LEU A 333 -4.03 5.76 13.52
C LEU A 333 -5.35 6.49 13.26
N GLY A 334 -5.51 7.07 12.06
CA GLY A 334 -6.77 7.68 11.63
C GLY A 334 -7.90 6.66 11.64
N SER A 335 -7.71 5.52 10.97
CA SER A 335 -8.70 4.43 10.92
C SER A 335 -9.09 3.95 12.31
N GLY A 336 -8.11 3.74 13.21
CA GLY A 336 -8.34 3.36 14.61
C GLY A 336 -9.19 4.36 15.38
N ALA A 337 -8.80 5.64 15.32
CA ALA A 337 -9.53 6.72 15.98
C ALA A 337 -10.97 6.85 15.44
N GLY A 338 -11.13 6.75 14.12
CA GLY A 338 -12.42 6.80 13.44
C GLY A 338 -13.35 5.68 13.88
N ILE A 339 -12.88 4.43 13.82
CA ILE A 339 -13.66 3.26 14.23
C ILE A 339 -14.07 3.41 15.71
N ALA A 340 -13.13 3.72 16.60
CA ALA A 340 -13.40 3.85 18.03
C ALA A 340 -14.42 4.98 18.33
N CYS A 341 -14.28 6.15 17.69
CA CYS A 341 -15.26 7.25 17.83
C CYS A 341 -16.64 6.87 17.29
N GLY A 342 -16.72 6.21 16.13
CA GLY A 342 -18.00 5.78 15.59
C GLY A 342 -18.65 4.67 16.42
N CYS A 343 -17.86 3.81 17.06
CA CYS A 343 -18.37 2.82 18.03
C CYS A 343 -18.98 3.51 19.26
N HIS A 344 -18.32 4.55 19.78
CA HIS A 344 -18.85 5.36 20.88
C HIS A 344 -20.23 5.96 20.54
N VAL A 345 -20.36 6.57 19.35
CA VAL A 345 -21.63 7.15 18.89
C VAL A 345 -22.70 6.08 18.70
N THR A 346 -22.34 4.95 18.11
CA THR A 346 -23.23 3.81 17.86
C THR A 346 -23.75 3.20 19.15
N TYR A 347 -22.89 3.09 20.16
CA TYR A 347 -23.25 2.65 21.51
C TYR A 347 -24.25 3.62 22.15
N ASN A 348 -23.95 4.93 22.15
CA ASN A 348 -24.83 5.94 22.72
C ASN A 348 -26.20 6.04 22.02
N MET A 349 -26.29 5.69 20.74
CA MET A 349 -27.55 5.63 19.99
C MET A 349 -28.27 4.28 20.10
N GLY A 350 -27.69 3.28 20.77
CA GLY A 350 -28.28 1.95 20.90
C GLY A 350 -28.40 1.18 19.58
N LEU A 351 -27.60 1.52 18.57
CA LEU A 351 -27.69 0.95 17.22
C LEU A 351 -27.09 -0.46 17.11
N MET A 352 -26.07 -0.76 17.91
CA MET A 352 -25.39 -2.05 17.93
C MET A 352 -25.04 -2.43 19.37
N LEU A 353 -25.97 -3.10 20.02
CA LEU A 353 -25.79 -3.61 21.39
C LEU A 353 -25.16 -5.00 21.36
N ASP A 354 -24.23 -5.23 22.27
CA ASP A 354 -23.58 -6.54 22.40
C ASP A 354 -24.57 -7.56 22.99
N PRO A 355 -24.54 -8.82 22.51
CA PRO A 355 -25.35 -9.88 23.10
C PRO A 355 -25.07 -10.04 24.60
N PRO A 356 -26.11 -10.21 25.44
CA PRO A 356 -25.92 -10.37 26.88
C PRO A 356 -25.24 -11.71 27.20
N LEU A 357 -24.53 -11.77 28.34
CA LEU A 357 -23.62 -12.88 28.68
C LEU A 357 -24.34 -14.23 28.83
N ASP A 358 -25.63 -14.22 29.16
CA ASP A 358 -26.50 -15.39 29.27
C ASP A 358 -26.79 -16.07 27.92
N THR A 359 -26.59 -15.37 26.80
CA THR A 359 -26.73 -15.93 25.46
C THR A 359 -25.48 -16.65 24.94
N LEU A 360 -24.39 -16.65 25.71
CA LEU A 360 -23.13 -17.29 25.33
C LEU A 360 -23.08 -18.76 25.77
N PRO A 361 -22.42 -19.64 25.00
CA PRO A 361 -21.75 -19.37 23.72
C PRO A 361 -22.72 -19.33 22.53
N LEU A 362 -22.49 -18.40 21.60
CA LEU A 362 -23.28 -18.20 20.39
C LEU A 362 -23.21 -19.43 19.48
N VAL A 363 -24.38 -19.95 19.12
CA VAL A 363 -24.52 -21.03 18.14
C VAL A 363 -24.46 -20.45 16.74
N ARG A 364 -23.74 -21.10 15.82
CA ARG A 364 -23.73 -20.69 14.41
C ARG A 364 -25.15 -20.84 13.82
N PRO A 365 -25.78 -19.75 13.34
CA PRO A 365 -27.06 -19.87 12.67
C PRO A 365 -26.91 -20.67 11.37
N PRO A 366 -27.95 -21.42 10.92
CA PRO A 366 -27.91 -22.06 9.62
C PRO A 366 -27.71 -21.02 8.52
N ILE A 367 -26.87 -21.33 7.54
CA ILE A 367 -26.61 -20.43 6.41
C ILE A 367 -27.83 -20.46 5.50
N THR A 368 -28.76 -19.55 5.74
CA THR A 368 -29.94 -19.36 4.90
C THR A 368 -29.64 -18.38 3.77
N VAL A 369 -30.38 -18.50 2.66
CA VAL A 369 -30.31 -17.53 1.54
C VAL A 369 -30.62 -16.11 2.03
N THR A 370 -31.51 -15.97 3.01
CA THR A 370 -31.87 -14.68 3.61
C THR A 370 -30.72 -14.07 4.41
N LEU A 371 -30.03 -14.86 5.24
CA LEU A 371 -28.86 -14.41 6.00
C LEU A 371 -27.72 -13.99 5.06
N PHE A 372 -27.44 -14.84 4.07
CA PHE A 372 -26.42 -14.54 3.05
C PHE A 372 -26.79 -13.30 2.24
N GLY A 373 -28.04 -13.18 1.79
CA GLY A 373 -28.54 -12.02 1.06
C GLY A 373 -28.45 -10.72 1.86
N LYS A 374 -28.85 -10.74 3.14
CA LYS A 374 -28.66 -9.59 4.05
C LYS A 374 -27.20 -9.22 4.21
N ALA A 375 -26.32 -10.21 4.39
CA ALA A 375 -24.90 -9.95 4.55
C ALA A 375 -24.26 -9.32 3.31
N MET A 376 -24.60 -9.82 2.12
CA MET A 376 -24.20 -9.22 0.85
C MET A 376 -24.74 -7.81 0.68
N LEU A 377 -26.01 -7.58 1.02
CA LEU A 377 -26.63 -6.26 0.91
C LEU A 377 -25.96 -5.23 1.84
N ARG A 378 -25.67 -5.60 3.10
CA ARG A 378 -24.92 -4.75 4.05
C ARG A 378 -23.55 -4.38 3.49
N ILE A 379 -22.82 -5.36 2.95
CA ILE A 379 -21.50 -5.09 2.36
C ILE A 379 -21.62 -4.16 1.16
N LEU A 380 -22.52 -4.43 0.21
CA LEU A 380 -22.68 -3.60 -0.98
C LEU A 380 -23.08 -2.17 -0.63
N VAL A 381 -24.13 -2.01 0.18
CA VAL A 381 -24.63 -0.69 0.59
C VAL A 381 -23.58 0.03 1.44
N GLY A 382 -23.05 -0.62 2.46
CA GLY A 382 -22.05 -0.04 3.36
C GLY A 382 -20.79 0.40 2.62
N MET A 383 -20.28 -0.42 1.69
CA MET A 383 -19.10 -0.08 0.90
C MET A 383 -19.32 1.12 -0.02
N VAL A 384 -20.53 1.31 -0.58
CA VAL A 384 -20.85 2.52 -1.34
C VAL A 384 -20.65 3.76 -0.47
N PHE A 385 -21.22 3.78 0.74
CA PHE A 385 -21.07 4.93 1.65
C PHE A 385 -19.63 5.14 2.13
N VAL A 386 -18.92 4.06 2.45
CA VAL A 386 -17.51 4.12 2.86
C VAL A 386 -16.62 4.69 1.74
N LEU A 387 -16.82 4.26 0.49
CA LEU A 387 -16.06 4.77 -0.65
C LEU A 387 -16.42 6.21 -0.98
N LEU A 388 -17.70 6.58 -0.89
CA LEU A 388 -18.14 7.97 -1.04
C LEU A 388 -17.51 8.87 0.04
N ALA A 389 -17.51 8.44 1.31
CA ALA A 389 -16.84 9.16 2.39
C ALA A 389 -15.35 9.35 2.08
N ARG A 390 -14.66 8.30 1.62
CA ARG A 390 -13.25 8.38 1.21
C ARG A 390 -13.02 9.40 0.09
N ILE A 391 -13.86 9.41 -0.95
CA ILE A 391 -13.74 10.31 -2.09
C ILE A 391 -13.99 11.77 -1.66
N ILE A 392 -15.10 12.01 -0.95
CA ILE A 392 -15.49 13.33 -0.45
C ILE A 392 -14.39 13.87 0.46
N MET A 393 -13.94 13.09 1.44
CA MET A 393 -12.93 13.54 2.39
C MET A 393 -11.58 13.80 1.73
N LYS A 394 -11.14 13.02 0.74
CA LYS A 394 -9.93 13.34 -0.03
C LYS A 394 -10.07 14.67 -0.78
N LYS A 395 -11.24 14.93 -1.37
CA LYS A 395 -11.52 16.19 -2.11
C LYS A 395 -11.58 17.41 -1.18
N LEU A 396 -11.96 17.24 0.08
CA LEU A 396 -12.01 18.32 1.07
C LEU A 396 -10.68 18.55 1.78
N THR A 397 -10.06 17.48 2.28
CA THR A 397 -8.89 17.57 3.17
C THR A 397 -7.62 18.00 2.47
N ILE A 398 -7.40 17.56 1.22
CA ILE A 398 -6.17 17.92 0.48
C ILE A 398 -6.10 19.43 0.20
N PRO A 399 -7.11 20.07 -0.42
CA PRO A 399 -7.07 21.51 -0.64
C PRO A 399 -7.02 22.31 0.67
N LEU A 400 -7.71 21.83 1.72
CA LEU A 400 -7.68 22.47 3.03
C LEU A 400 -6.28 22.45 3.64
N ALA A 401 -5.60 21.30 3.61
CA ALA A 401 -4.22 21.19 4.08
C ALA A 401 -3.28 22.07 3.26
N CYS A 402 -3.41 22.07 1.92
CA CYS A 402 -2.62 22.95 1.06
C CYS A 402 -2.81 24.43 1.42
N LYS A 403 -4.04 24.85 1.71
CA LYS A 403 -4.36 26.23 2.11
C LYS A 403 -3.78 26.57 3.49
N ILE A 404 -3.88 25.68 4.48
CA ILE A 404 -3.38 25.91 5.83
C ILE A 404 -1.85 26.05 5.84
N PHE A 405 -1.16 25.23 5.04
CA PHE A 405 0.31 25.19 4.99
C PHE A 405 0.91 26.03 3.86
N ASN A 406 0.09 26.80 3.13
CA ASN A 406 0.51 27.63 1.99
C ASN A 406 1.30 26.87 0.90
N ILE A 407 0.86 25.65 0.57
CA ILE A 407 1.45 24.80 -0.47
C ILE A 407 0.63 24.92 -1.77
N PRO A 408 1.26 25.13 -2.95
CA PRO A 408 0.55 25.17 -4.22
C PRO A 408 -0.21 23.87 -4.50
N CYS A 409 -1.50 23.97 -4.83
CA CYS A 409 -2.39 22.83 -5.04
C CYS A 409 -2.68 22.53 -6.52
N ASP A 410 -1.96 23.16 -7.45
CA ASP A 410 -2.19 23.00 -8.91
C ASP A 410 -1.93 21.57 -9.37
N ASP A 411 -0.92 20.92 -8.77
CA ASP A 411 -0.64 19.49 -8.95
C ASP A 411 -0.81 18.75 -7.62
N VAL A 412 -1.99 18.13 -7.47
CA VAL A 412 -2.35 17.32 -6.31
C VAL A 412 -1.33 16.21 -6.04
N ARG A 413 -0.66 15.68 -7.07
CA ARG A 413 0.32 14.60 -6.88
C ARG A 413 1.57 15.12 -6.20
N LYS A 414 2.05 16.29 -6.58
CA LYS A 414 3.17 16.97 -5.91
C LYS A 414 2.80 17.45 -4.52
N ALA A 415 1.60 18.02 -4.35
CA ALA A 415 1.13 18.46 -3.04
C ALA A 415 1.15 17.32 -2.01
N ARG A 416 0.77 16.09 -2.40
CA ARG A 416 0.79 14.91 -1.52
C ARG A 416 2.19 14.40 -1.16
N GLN A 417 3.25 14.86 -1.83
CA GLN A 417 4.63 14.52 -1.44
C GLN A 417 5.10 15.37 -0.25
N HIS A 418 4.44 16.50 0.01
CA HIS A 418 4.65 17.30 1.20
C HIS A 418 3.98 16.65 2.41
N MET A 419 4.76 16.48 3.46
CA MET A 419 4.37 15.80 4.69
C MET A 419 3.25 16.53 5.43
N GLU A 420 3.25 17.85 5.37
CA GLU A 420 2.25 18.76 5.93
C GLU A 420 0.88 18.57 5.26
N VAL A 421 0.86 18.06 4.03
CA VAL A 421 -0.38 17.68 3.33
C VAL A 421 -0.68 16.21 3.55
N GLU A 422 0.33 15.33 3.39
CA GLU A 422 0.16 13.89 3.41
C GLU A 422 -0.47 13.37 4.69
N LEU A 423 0.10 13.76 5.83
CA LEU A 423 -0.27 13.19 7.12
C LEU A 423 -1.67 13.63 7.55
N PRO A 424 -2.03 14.93 7.49
CA PRO A 424 -3.38 15.36 7.84
C PRO A 424 -4.44 14.79 6.89
N TYR A 425 -4.19 14.75 5.58
CA TYR A 425 -5.19 14.20 4.66
C TYR A 425 -5.43 12.72 4.93
N ARG A 426 -4.37 11.92 5.14
CA ARG A 426 -4.52 10.49 5.41
C ARG A 426 -5.23 10.29 6.75
N TYR A 427 -4.76 10.93 7.82
CA TYR A 427 -5.38 10.78 9.14
C TYR A 427 -6.89 11.12 9.12
N ILE A 428 -7.27 12.28 8.57
CA ILE A 428 -8.67 12.73 8.56
C ILE A 428 -9.53 11.89 7.60
N THR A 429 -9.04 11.59 6.40
CA THR A 429 -9.80 10.78 5.42
C THR A 429 -10.10 9.41 5.99
N TYR A 430 -9.09 8.73 6.52
CA TYR A 430 -9.24 7.37 7.02
C TYR A 430 -9.93 7.32 8.39
N GLY A 431 -9.82 8.38 9.19
CA GLY A 431 -10.69 8.58 10.36
C GLY A 431 -12.16 8.63 9.97
N MET A 432 -12.52 9.35 8.92
CA MET A 432 -13.91 9.37 8.44
C MET A 432 -14.34 8.06 7.78
N VAL A 433 -13.44 7.35 7.11
CA VAL A 433 -13.70 5.98 6.62
C VAL A 433 -14.02 5.06 7.80
N GLY A 434 -13.16 5.05 8.83
CA GLY A 434 -13.37 4.26 10.05
C GLY A 434 -14.66 4.61 10.77
N PHE A 435 -14.95 5.90 10.93
CA PHE A 435 -16.20 6.39 11.52
C PHE A 435 -17.42 5.98 10.71
N SER A 436 -17.32 5.99 9.37
CA SER A 436 -18.41 5.56 8.49
C SER A 436 -18.67 4.06 8.61
N ILE A 437 -17.61 3.27 8.78
CA ILE A 437 -17.71 1.81 9.00
C ILE A 437 -18.48 1.51 10.28
N SER A 438 -18.12 2.17 11.39
CA SER A 438 -18.68 1.83 12.70
C SER A 438 -19.97 2.55 13.05
N PHE A 439 -20.32 3.67 12.39
CA PHE A 439 -21.54 4.45 12.68
C PHE A 439 -22.44 4.68 11.46
N VAL A 440 -21.94 5.35 10.42
CA VAL A 440 -22.79 5.81 9.30
C VAL A 440 -23.45 4.62 8.58
N ALA A 441 -22.70 3.57 8.26
CA ALA A 441 -23.23 2.39 7.61
C ALA A 441 -24.24 1.64 8.51
N PRO A 442 -23.95 1.31 9.79
CA PRO A 442 -24.94 0.75 10.71
C PRO A 442 -26.21 1.58 10.86
N TYR A 443 -26.10 2.91 10.94
CA TYR A 443 -27.26 3.80 10.97
C TYR A 443 -28.13 3.65 9.72
N ILE A 444 -27.52 3.62 8.54
CA ILE A 444 -28.22 3.40 7.27
C ILE A 444 -28.87 2.02 7.24
N PHE A 445 -28.19 0.98 7.73
CA PHE A 445 -28.75 -0.38 7.79
C PHE A 445 -30.00 -0.44 8.67
N SER A 446 -29.97 0.24 9.82
CA SER A 446 -31.13 0.38 10.69
C SER A 446 -32.27 1.12 9.99
N PHE A 447 -31.96 2.25 9.33
CA PHE A 447 -32.93 3.07 8.61
C PHE A 447 -33.65 2.31 7.48
N ILE A 448 -32.94 1.47 6.72
CA ILE A 448 -33.50 0.69 5.61
C ILE A 448 -33.98 -0.71 6.03
N GLY A 449 -33.93 -1.05 7.32
CA GLY A 449 -34.46 -2.31 7.86
C GLY A 449 -33.62 -3.56 7.55
N ILE A 450 -32.32 -3.40 7.30
CA ILE A 450 -31.40 -4.52 7.02
C ILE A 450 -30.39 -4.77 8.14
N SER A 451 -30.50 -4.07 9.29
CA SER A 451 -29.61 -4.24 10.45
C SER A 451 -29.52 -5.67 10.95
#